data_AF-A0A564W4W5-F1
#
_entry.id   AF-A0A564W4W5-F1
#
_cell.length_a   1.000
_cell.length_b   1.000
_cell.length_c   1.000
_cell.angle_alpha   90.00
_cell.angle_beta   90.00
_cell.angle_gamma   90.00
#
_symmetry.space_group_name_H-M   'P 1'
#
loop_
_entity.id
_entity.type
_entity.pdbx_description
1 polymer ?
#
loop_
_entity_poly.entity_id
_entity_poly.type
_entity_poly.pdbx_seq_one_letter_code
_entity_poly.pdbx_strand_id
1 'polypeptide(L)'
;MPLENEKIEVAEEKETEMPNVEELLKILLDVNLEQNRQTVHLLMNYMNDIEENFFSVLEELDTVKAQLAQVQQIPQTKEVRHTLSDLIQNLQGQANHLQEQIHGMKTRLNEKAAQLVQNFKDQGVTALNHVCEFLGVKESLTQIRESLLQSAKEMQSSMDKIDQVAGELRATTTHAKNVGRVMVGKEAQEVAQPKEGGFFYQMKRPYQAMKDFCLKNAGKIEKDIHKIENLEQRVEKIADGKKAASVEKLPDKQEKSSIMEKLQSMKEKQAGQQKTAPMAETAKKQEAAL
;
A
#
# COMPACT_ATOMS: atom_id res chain seq x y z
N MET A 1 51.96 -16.10 -6.22
CA MET A 1 51.33 -16.28 -4.90
C MET A 1 50.24 -15.23 -4.74
N PRO A 2 49.09 -15.62 -4.16
CA PRO A 2 47.86 -14.85 -4.12
C PRO A 2 47.88 -13.85 -2.96
N LEU A 3 47.04 -12.82 -3.04
CA LEU A 3 46.45 -12.22 -1.86
C LEU A 3 44.94 -12.13 -2.10
N GLU A 4 44.26 -13.11 -1.51
CA GLU A 4 42.90 -12.97 -1.02
C GLU A 4 42.76 -11.63 -0.29
N ASN A 5 41.70 -10.91 -0.61
CA ASN A 5 40.96 -10.18 0.40
C ASN A 5 39.50 -10.26 0.02
N GLU A 6 38.93 -11.37 0.46
CA GLU A 6 37.54 -11.55 0.79
C GLU A 6 37.04 -10.33 1.57
N LYS A 7 36.24 -9.48 0.93
CA LYS A 7 35.32 -8.61 1.65
C LYS A 7 33.94 -9.23 1.54
N ILE A 8 33.56 -9.78 2.67
CA ILE A 8 32.20 -10.14 3.05
C ILE A 8 31.34 -8.89 2.81
N GLU A 9 30.58 -8.87 1.73
CA GLU A 9 29.38 -8.04 1.66
C GLU A 9 28.38 -8.70 2.60
N VAL A 10 28.39 -8.19 3.83
CA VAL A 10 27.34 -8.37 4.81
C VAL A 10 26.04 -8.07 4.07
N ALA A 11 25.20 -9.08 3.90
CA ALA A 11 23.85 -8.89 3.44
C ALA A 11 23.24 -7.79 4.31
N GLU A 12 22.93 -6.63 3.72
CA GLU A 12 22.04 -5.67 4.33
C GLU A 12 20.78 -6.45 4.72
N GLU A 13 20.62 -6.69 6.02
CA GLU A 13 19.31 -7.03 6.57
C GLU A 13 18.39 -5.91 6.11
N LYS A 14 17.45 -6.23 5.21
CA LYS A 14 16.46 -5.30 4.66
C LYS A 14 15.83 -4.59 5.86
N GLU A 15 16.22 -3.34 6.07
CA GLU A 15 15.78 -2.53 7.21
C GLU A 15 14.26 -2.52 7.16
N THR A 16 13.63 -3.08 8.19
CA THR A 16 12.17 -3.13 8.24
C THR A 16 11.67 -1.69 8.20
N GLU A 17 11.12 -1.23 7.08
CA GLU A 17 10.80 0.19 6.88
C GLU A 17 9.75 0.73 7.88
N MET A 18 9.02 -0.16 8.57
CA MET A 18 8.00 0.20 9.56
C MET A 18 7.97 -0.77 10.77
N PRO A 19 9.00 -0.78 11.64
CA PRO A 19 9.12 -1.76 12.72
C PRO A 19 8.01 -1.63 13.78
N ASN A 20 7.50 -0.41 14.01
CA ASN A 20 6.42 -0.19 14.97
C ASN A 20 5.08 -0.72 14.43
N VAL A 21 4.90 -0.70 13.11
CA VAL A 21 3.72 -1.32 12.48
C VAL A 21 3.78 -2.83 12.68
N GLU A 22 4.94 -3.46 12.53
CA GLU A 22 5.09 -4.90 12.80
C GLU A 22 4.84 -5.28 14.26
N GLU A 23 5.38 -4.49 15.21
CA GLU A 23 5.09 -4.68 16.64
C GLU A 23 3.58 -4.55 16.90
N LEU A 24 2.93 -3.54 16.32
CA LEU A 24 1.49 -3.36 16.45
C LEU A 24 0.71 -4.55 15.85
N LEU A 25 1.08 -5.05 14.67
CA LEU A 25 0.43 -6.20 14.05
C LEU A 25 0.52 -7.46 14.93
N LYS A 26 1.65 -7.66 15.63
CA LYS A 26 1.82 -8.76 16.61
C LYS A 26 0.89 -8.56 17.82
N ILE A 27 0.86 -7.35 18.39
CA ILE A 27 -0.04 -7.03 19.51
C ILE A 27 -1.51 -7.27 19.13
N LEU A 28 -1.94 -6.83 17.94
CA LEU A 28 -3.32 -7.03 17.48
C LEU A 28 -3.66 -8.52 17.33
N LEU A 29 -2.70 -9.36 16.92
CA LEU A 29 -2.88 -10.81 16.87
C LEU A 29 -3.06 -11.39 18.28
N ASP A 30 -2.16 -11.03 19.20
CA ASP A 30 -2.15 -11.55 20.57
C ASP A 30 -3.43 -11.21 21.36
N VAL A 31 -4.03 -10.04 21.07
CA VAL A 31 -5.29 -9.60 21.68
C VAL A 31 -6.54 -9.96 20.86
N ASN A 32 -6.40 -10.82 19.85
CA ASN A 32 -7.49 -11.34 19.01
C ASN A 32 -8.28 -10.24 18.24
N LEU A 33 -7.60 -9.16 17.84
CA LEU A 33 -8.12 -8.08 16.98
C LEU A 33 -7.73 -8.29 15.51
N GLU A 34 -8.01 -9.49 15.00
CA GLU A 34 -7.58 -9.94 13.67
C GLU A 34 -8.11 -9.06 12.51
N GLN A 35 -9.33 -8.52 12.61
CA GLN A 35 -9.86 -7.62 11.57
C GLN A 35 -9.07 -6.30 11.49
N ASN A 36 -8.68 -5.73 12.62
CA ASN A 36 -7.83 -4.52 12.65
C ASN A 36 -6.46 -4.85 12.06
N ARG A 37 -5.87 -5.99 12.47
CA ARG A 37 -4.59 -6.45 11.94
C ARG A 37 -4.62 -6.57 10.42
N GLN A 38 -5.63 -7.24 9.86
CA GLN A 38 -5.78 -7.42 8.41
C GLN A 38 -5.93 -6.08 7.68
N THR A 39 -6.68 -5.15 8.25
CA THR A 39 -6.91 -3.82 7.66
C THR A 39 -5.63 -2.97 7.65
N VAL A 40 -4.84 -3.01 8.72
CA VAL A 40 -3.54 -2.32 8.79
C VAL A 40 -2.52 -2.97 7.85
N HIS A 41 -2.46 -4.30 7.83
CA HIS A 41 -1.57 -5.04 6.94
C HIS A 41 -1.88 -4.80 5.47
N LEU A 42 -3.16 -4.63 5.11
CA LEU A 42 -3.56 -4.29 3.76
C LEU A 42 -2.94 -2.96 3.30
N LEU A 43 -2.99 -1.92 4.13
CA LEU A 43 -2.35 -0.64 3.81
C LEU A 43 -0.84 -0.78 3.63
N MET A 44 -0.18 -1.50 4.54
CA MET A 44 1.26 -1.78 4.46
C MET A 44 1.60 -2.49 3.13
N ASN A 45 0.81 -3.47 2.71
CA ASN A 45 1.01 -4.17 1.45
C ASN A 45 0.85 -3.22 0.25
N TYR A 46 -0.16 -2.35 0.24
CA TYR A 46 -0.30 -1.38 -0.86
C TYR A 46 0.88 -0.42 -0.94
N MET A 47 1.39 0.05 0.20
CA MET A 47 2.57 0.92 0.22
C MET A 47 3.82 0.20 -0.31
N ASN A 48 4.03 -1.06 0.08
CA ASN A 48 5.14 -1.87 -0.42
C ASN A 48 4.99 -2.21 -1.91
N ASP A 49 3.81 -2.68 -2.33
CA ASP A 49 3.52 -3.04 -3.72
C ASP A 49 3.72 -1.85 -4.66
N ILE A 50 3.34 -0.64 -4.23
CA ILE A 50 3.54 0.56 -5.03
C ILE A 50 5.03 0.86 -5.14
N GLU A 51 5.77 0.86 -4.04
CA GLU A 51 7.19 1.15 -4.06
C GLU A 51 8.00 0.15 -4.89
N GLU A 52 7.73 -1.15 -4.77
CA GLU A 52 8.46 -2.20 -5.51
C GLU A 52 8.15 -2.17 -7.01
N ASN A 53 6.91 -1.86 -7.40
CA ASN A 53 6.50 -1.92 -8.81
C ASN A 53 6.77 -0.63 -9.61
N PHE A 54 7.23 0.44 -8.97
CA PHE A 54 7.63 1.66 -9.69
C PHE A 54 8.95 1.49 -10.46
N PHE A 55 9.83 0.58 -10.02
CA PHE A 55 11.12 0.31 -10.65
C PHE A 55 11.01 -0.22 -12.08
N SER A 56 9.99 -1.04 -12.38
CA SER A 56 9.84 -1.61 -13.74
C SER A 56 9.53 -0.56 -14.80
N VAL A 57 8.90 0.57 -14.44
CA VAL A 57 8.63 1.65 -15.40
C VAL A 57 9.88 2.52 -15.64
N LEU A 58 10.70 2.72 -14.60
CA LEU A 58 11.96 3.44 -14.73
C LEU A 58 12.96 2.69 -15.64
N GLU A 59 12.93 1.35 -15.63
CA GLU A 59 13.74 0.53 -16.52
C GLU A 59 13.35 0.70 -18.00
N GLU A 60 12.05 0.73 -18.32
CA GLU A 60 11.57 1.00 -19.68
C GLU A 60 11.97 2.40 -20.16
N LEU A 61 12.04 3.36 -19.24
CA LEU A 61 12.41 4.75 -19.49
C LEU A 61 13.85 4.89 -20.01
N ASP A 62 14.80 4.09 -19.54
CA ASP A 62 16.20 4.15 -19.99
C ASP A 62 16.34 3.68 -21.44
N THR A 63 15.56 2.68 -21.85
CA THR A 63 15.46 2.25 -23.24
C THR A 63 14.95 3.39 -24.14
N VAL A 64 13.93 4.12 -23.67
CA VAL A 64 13.35 5.24 -24.41
C VAL A 64 14.31 6.45 -24.49
N LYS A 65 15.05 6.74 -23.42
CA LYS A 65 16.12 7.76 -23.44
C LYS A 65 17.21 7.43 -24.47
N ALA A 66 17.65 6.17 -24.51
CA ALA A 66 18.64 5.72 -25.49
C ALA A 66 18.14 5.89 -26.93
N GLN A 67 16.85 5.59 -27.18
CA GLN A 67 16.24 5.81 -28.49
C GLN A 67 16.12 7.30 -28.84
N LEU A 68 15.74 8.16 -27.89
CA LEU A 68 15.69 9.62 -28.11
C LEU A 68 17.09 10.17 -28.44
N ALA A 69 18.14 9.66 -27.80
CA ALA A 69 19.52 10.03 -28.10
C ALA A 69 19.95 9.64 -29.53
N GLN A 70 19.39 8.58 -30.12
CA GLN A 70 19.69 8.19 -31.51
C GLN A 70 19.02 9.11 -32.55
N VAL A 71 17.96 9.85 -32.18
CA VAL A 71 17.27 10.84 -33.05
C VAL A 71 18.09 12.13 -33.23
N GLN A 72 19.28 12.24 -32.61
CA GLN A 72 20.19 13.40 -32.69
C GLN A 72 20.62 13.81 -34.11
N GLN A 73 20.43 12.97 -35.13
CA GLN A 73 20.90 13.24 -36.50
C GLN A 73 19.92 13.99 -37.40
N ILE A 74 18.76 14.48 -36.89
CA ILE A 74 17.77 15.20 -37.70
C ILE A 74 17.83 16.71 -37.40
N PRO A 75 18.32 17.57 -38.32
CA PRO A 75 18.53 19.00 -38.06
C PRO A 75 17.26 19.83 -37.84
N GLN A 76 16.09 19.35 -38.31
CA GLN A 76 14.83 20.11 -38.32
C GLN A 76 13.92 19.86 -37.09
N THR A 77 14.44 19.28 -36.00
CA THR A 77 13.62 18.78 -34.88
C THR A 77 14.07 19.25 -33.50
N LYS A 78 14.79 20.37 -33.37
CA LYS A 78 15.30 20.84 -32.06
C LYS A 78 14.18 21.01 -31.02
N GLU A 79 13.10 21.71 -31.38
CA GLU A 79 11.95 21.91 -30.49
C GLU A 79 11.23 20.60 -30.18
N VAL A 80 11.02 19.75 -31.19
CA VAL A 80 10.46 18.40 -31.03
C VAL A 80 11.29 17.57 -30.04
N ARG A 81 12.63 17.60 -30.14
CA ARG A 81 13.52 16.90 -29.22
C ARG A 81 13.42 17.45 -27.80
N HIS A 82 13.35 18.77 -27.64
CA HIS A 82 13.18 19.39 -26.34
C HIS A 82 11.87 18.94 -25.69
N THR A 83 10.75 19.04 -26.41
CA THR A 83 9.45 18.58 -25.91
C THR A 83 9.47 17.10 -25.51
N LEU A 84 10.06 16.23 -26.33
CA LEU A 84 10.16 14.80 -26.01
C LEU A 84 11.09 14.53 -24.81
N SER A 85 12.18 15.28 -24.68
CA SER A 85 13.08 15.19 -23.51
C SER A 85 12.37 15.63 -22.24
N ASP A 86 11.62 16.74 -22.29
CA ASP A 86 10.87 17.25 -21.14
C ASP A 86 9.79 16.26 -20.71
N LEU A 87 9.13 15.60 -21.67
CA LEU A 87 8.15 14.55 -21.37
C LEU A 87 8.81 13.37 -20.63
N ILE A 88 10.00 12.92 -21.06
CA ILE A 88 10.75 11.85 -20.39
C ILE A 88 11.12 12.28 -18.97
N GLN A 89 11.64 13.50 -18.80
CA GLN A 89 11.99 14.03 -17.47
C GLN A 89 10.77 14.14 -16.57
N ASN A 90 9.62 14.56 -17.12
CA ASN A 90 8.36 14.63 -16.40
C ASN A 90 7.89 13.24 -15.93
N LEU A 91 8.07 12.19 -16.74
CA LEU A 91 7.74 10.82 -16.32
C LEU A 91 8.59 10.38 -15.12
N GLN A 92 9.90 10.67 -15.15
CA GLN A 92 10.79 10.39 -14.02
C GLN A 92 10.41 11.21 -12.79
N GLY A 93 10.11 12.49 -12.96
CA GLY A 93 9.68 13.37 -11.88
C GLY A 93 8.39 12.88 -11.21
N GLN A 94 7.42 12.41 -11.98
CA GLN A 94 6.18 11.84 -11.45
C GLN A 94 6.41 10.53 -10.70
N ALA A 95 7.30 9.68 -11.20
CA ALA A 95 7.68 8.45 -10.51
C ALA A 95 8.30 8.74 -9.15
N ASN A 96 9.28 9.64 -9.10
CA ASN A 96 9.93 10.05 -7.86
C ASN A 96 8.94 10.70 -6.89
N HIS A 97 8.05 11.57 -7.41
CA HIS A 97 7.05 12.24 -6.58
C HIS A 97 6.12 11.24 -5.86
N LEU A 98 5.64 10.23 -6.58
CA LEU A 98 4.78 9.22 -5.97
C LEU A 98 5.54 8.35 -4.96
N GLN A 99 6.80 8.02 -5.23
CA GLN A 99 7.65 7.31 -4.28
C GLN A 99 7.86 8.12 -2.99
N GLU A 100 8.16 9.42 -3.09
CA GLU A 100 8.30 10.33 -1.95
C GLU A 100 7.00 10.42 -1.13
N GLN A 101 5.84 10.48 -1.81
CA GLN A 101 4.54 10.47 -1.14
C GLN A 101 4.34 9.18 -0.33
N ILE A 102 4.60 8.01 -0.92
CA ILE A 102 4.47 6.72 -0.24
C ILE A 102 5.43 6.63 0.95
N HIS A 103 6.69 7.02 0.77
CA HIS A 103 7.67 7.04 1.86
C HIS A 103 7.21 7.93 3.02
N GLY A 104 6.74 9.15 2.72
CA GLY A 104 6.18 10.05 3.74
C GLY A 104 4.93 9.49 4.43
N MET A 105 4.14 8.65 3.76
CA MET A 105 3.01 7.96 4.39
C MET A 105 3.46 6.80 5.28
N LYS A 106 4.48 6.02 4.87
CA LYS A 106 5.08 4.96 5.69
C LYS A 106 5.65 5.52 7.00
N THR A 107 6.40 6.62 6.93
CA THR A 107 6.93 7.30 8.11
C THR A 107 5.83 7.70 9.08
N ARG A 108 4.78 8.38 8.58
CA ARG A 108 3.62 8.80 9.40
C ARG A 108 2.87 7.60 10.00
N LEU A 109 2.69 6.53 9.23
CA LEU A 109 2.04 5.31 9.70
C LEU A 109 2.85 4.65 10.83
N ASN A 110 4.18 4.58 10.67
CA ASN A 110 5.09 4.03 11.66
C ASN A 110 5.15 4.85 12.95
N GLU A 111 5.12 6.18 12.84
CA GLU A 111 5.03 7.09 14.00
C GLU A 111 3.73 6.91 14.77
N LYS A 112 2.58 6.85 14.06
CA LYS A 112 1.29 6.58 14.70
C LYS A 112 1.24 5.20 15.34
N ALA A 113 1.82 4.18 14.69
CA ALA A 113 1.91 2.85 15.27
C ALA A 113 2.72 2.85 16.58
N ALA A 114 3.85 3.58 16.62
CA ALA A 114 4.64 3.74 17.85
C ALA A 114 3.82 4.34 19.01
N GLN A 115 3.04 5.39 18.71
CA GLN A 115 2.14 6.00 19.70
C GLN A 115 1.09 5.01 20.21
N LEU A 116 0.51 4.21 19.32
CA LEU A 116 -0.51 3.23 19.69
C LEU A 116 0.08 2.09 20.54
N VAL A 117 1.28 1.61 20.20
CA VAL A 117 2.04 0.63 20.97
C VAL A 117 2.32 1.16 22.38
N GLN A 118 2.74 2.41 22.51
CA GLN A 118 2.99 3.03 23.81
C GLN A 118 1.69 3.16 24.62
N ASN A 119 0.60 3.64 24.01
CA ASN A 119 -0.69 3.74 24.66
C ASN A 119 -1.21 2.38 25.14
N PHE A 120 -0.96 1.31 24.38
CA PHE A 120 -1.28 -0.06 24.80
C PHE A 120 -0.47 -0.50 26.03
N LYS A 121 0.82 -0.16 26.09
CA LYS A 121 1.67 -0.44 27.27
C LYS A 121 1.14 0.27 28.52
N ASP A 122 0.63 1.49 28.37
CA ASP A 122 0.18 2.32 29.49
C ASP A 122 -1.26 2.03 29.92
N GLN A 123 -2.16 1.72 28.98
CA GLN A 123 -3.61 1.66 29.20
C GLN A 123 -4.22 0.29 28.87
N GLY A 124 -3.44 -0.65 28.35
CA GLY A 124 -3.89 -1.98 27.96
C GLY A 124 -4.77 -1.98 26.70
N VAL A 125 -5.59 -3.03 26.55
CA VAL A 125 -6.39 -3.31 25.35
C VAL A 125 -7.33 -2.16 24.95
N THR A 126 -7.78 -1.32 25.89
CA THR A 126 -8.68 -0.20 25.59
C THR A 126 -8.04 0.87 24.69
N ALA A 127 -6.71 1.00 24.69
CA ALA A 127 -6.00 1.88 23.75
C ALA A 127 -6.09 1.42 22.30
N LEU A 128 -6.45 0.15 22.06
CA LEU A 128 -6.60 -0.44 20.72
C LEU A 128 -8.04 -0.32 20.19
N ASN A 129 -8.93 0.37 20.92
CA ASN A 129 -10.20 0.76 20.34
C ASN A 129 -9.93 1.73 19.18
N HIS A 130 -10.61 1.53 18.05
CA HIS A 130 -10.49 2.41 16.88
C HIS A 130 -9.07 2.49 16.27
N VAL A 131 -8.25 1.42 16.36
CA VAL A 131 -6.90 1.34 15.77
C VAL A 131 -6.85 1.86 14.33
N CYS A 132 -7.75 1.39 13.46
CA CYS A 132 -7.75 1.74 12.04
C CYS A 132 -8.06 3.23 11.81
N GLU A 133 -8.89 3.84 12.66
CA GLU A 133 -9.21 5.27 12.62
C GLU A 133 -8.01 6.09 13.11
N PHE A 134 -7.39 5.69 14.23
CA PHE A 134 -6.20 6.36 14.77
C PHE A 134 -5.05 6.37 13.76
N LEU A 135 -4.75 5.22 13.17
CA LEU A 135 -3.74 5.09 12.13
C LEU A 135 -4.13 5.85 10.85
N GLY A 136 -5.42 6.12 10.63
CA GLY A 136 -5.92 6.77 9.43
C GLY A 136 -5.84 5.85 8.22
N VAL A 137 -6.20 4.56 8.38
CA VAL A 137 -6.03 3.55 7.32
C VAL A 137 -6.85 3.89 6.09
N LYS A 138 -8.16 4.16 6.26
CA LYS A 138 -9.05 4.53 5.16
C LYS A 138 -8.62 5.83 4.48
N GLU A 139 -8.23 6.83 5.27
CA GLU A 139 -7.70 8.10 4.75
C GLU A 139 -6.46 7.87 3.88
N SER A 140 -5.52 7.06 4.36
CA SER A 140 -4.30 6.72 3.63
C SER A 140 -4.59 5.95 2.34
N LEU A 141 -5.50 4.97 2.37
CA LEU A 141 -5.93 4.27 1.17
C LEU A 141 -6.55 5.23 0.14
N THR A 142 -7.42 6.15 0.58
CA THR A 142 -8.02 7.17 -0.28
C THR A 142 -6.96 8.09 -0.91
N GLN A 143 -5.99 8.57 -0.11
CA GLN A 143 -4.88 9.40 -0.61
C GLN A 143 -4.07 8.66 -1.67
N ILE A 144 -3.70 7.40 -1.42
CA ILE A 144 -2.97 6.57 -2.40
C ILE A 144 -3.79 6.42 -3.69
N ARG A 145 -5.09 6.09 -3.57
CA ARG A 145 -5.98 5.96 -4.72
C ARG A 145 -6.02 7.23 -5.57
N GLU A 146 -6.18 8.38 -4.92
CA GLU A 146 -6.26 9.68 -5.60
C GLU A 146 -4.96 10.05 -6.29
N SER A 147 -3.82 9.84 -5.64
CA SER A 147 -2.50 10.02 -6.27
C SER A 147 -2.33 9.14 -7.50
N LEU A 148 -2.69 7.85 -7.43
CA LEU A 148 -2.62 6.95 -8.58
C LEU A 148 -3.54 7.40 -9.74
N LEU A 149 -4.77 7.82 -9.45
CA LEU A 149 -5.69 8.32 -10.49
C LEU A 149 -5.16 9.59 -11.15
N GLN A 150 -4.57 10.50 -10.37
CA GLN A 150 -3.96 11.71 -10.87
C GLN A 150 -2.75 11.40 -11.76
N SER A 151 -1.86 10.51 -11.34
CA SER A 151 -0.74 10.04 -12.16
C SER A 151 -1.21 9.40 -13.47
N ALA A 152 -2.25 8.55 -13.44
CA ALA A 152 -2.82 7.96 -14.66
C ALA A 152 -3.33 9.02 -15.66
N LYS A 153 -3.92 10.10 -15.16
CA LYS A 153 -4.38 11.23 -15.99
C LYS A 153 -3.20 11.99 -16.61
N GLU A 154 -2.13 12.20 -15.85
CA GLU A 154 -0.90 12.86 -16.31
C GLU A 154 -0.16 12.02 -17.36
N MET A 155 -0.14 10.69 -17.18
CA MET A 155 0.36 9.75 -18.19
C MET A 155 -0.41 9.85 -19.50
N GLN A 156 -1.75 9.89 -19.44
CA GLN A 156 -2.58 10.07 -20.62
C GLN A 156 -2.28 11.39 -21.34
N SER A 157 -2.21 12.49 -20.59
CA SER A 157 -1.89 13.80 -21.17
C SER A 157 -0.51 13.82 -21.85
N SER A 158 0.47 13.12 -21.27
CA SER A 158 1.81 13.00 -21.87
C SER A 158 1.77 12.20 -23.18
N MET A 159 1.00 11.10 -23.23
CA MET A 159 0.79 10.33 -24.46
C MET A 159 0.09 11.14 -25.55
N ASP A 160 -0.91 11.95 -25.20
CA ASP A 160 -1.61 12.82 -26.15
C ASP A 160 -0.66 13.86 -26.75
N LYS A 161 0.25 14.43 -25.95
CA LYS A 161 1.31 15.33 -26.44
C LYS A 161 2.27 14.62 -27.40
N ILE A 162 2.65 13.38 -27.10
CA ILE A 162 3.49 12.58 -28.02
C ILE A 162 2.77 12.36 -29.35
N ASP A 163 1.46 12.04 -29.33
CA ASP A 163 0.68 11.85 -30.55
C ASP A 163 0.56 13.15 -31.37
N GLN A 164 0.38 14.29 -30.70
CA GLN A 164 0.33 15.60 -31.35
C GLN A 164 1.66 15.90 -32.07
N VAL A 165 2.78 15.79 -31.37
CA VAL A 165 4.12 15.99 -31.93
C VAL A 165 4.35 15.05 -33.12
N ALA A 166 3.96 13.78 -32.99
CA ALA A 166 4.09 12.79 -34.05
C ALA A 166 3.23 13.14 -35.28
N GLY A 167 2.02 13.67 -35.07
CA GLY A 167 1.10 14.10 -36.12
C GLY A 167 1.63 15.31 -36.89
N GLU A 168 2.06 16.35 -36.17
CA GLU A 168 2.62 17.58 -36.76
C GLU A 168 3.90 17.30 -37.57
N LEU A 169 4.79 16.45 -37.05
CA LEU A 169 6.00 16.04 -37.78
C LEU A 169 5.68 15.25 -39.05
N ARG A 170 4.69 14.34 -39.00
CA ARG A 170 4.21 13.59 -40.17
C ARG A 170 3.61 14.52 -41.22
N ALA A 171 2.78 15.48 -40.82
CA ALA A 171 2.18 16.46 -41.72
C ALA A 171 3.26 17.31 -42.41
N THR A 172 4.19 17.87 -41.64
CA THR A 172 5.28 18.71 -42.15
C THR A 172 6.17 17.96 -43.14
N THR A 173 6.54 16.72 -42.80
CA THR A 173 7.34 15.85 -43.67
C THR A 173 6.60 15.54 -44.97
N THR A 174 5.29 15.32 -44.90
CA THR A 174 4.45 15.06 -46.08
C THR A 174 4.36 16.29 -46.97
N HIS A 175 4.13 17.48 -46.38
CA HIS A 175 4.10 18.73 -47.14
C HIS A 175 5.43 18.99 -47.86
N ALA A 176 6.57 18.82 -47.16
CA ALA A 176 7.89 18.95 -47.78
C ALA A 176 8.10 17.98 -48.95
N LYS A 177 7.70 16.72 -48.80
CA LYS A 177 7.74 15.73 -49.89
C LYS A 177 6.84 16.12 -51.07
N ASN A 178 5.64 16.61 -50.78
CA ASN A 178 4.67 17.00 -51.80
C ASN A 178 5.16 18.21 -52.61
N VAL A 179 5.79 19.20 -51.97
CA VAL A 179 6.43 20.32 -52.68
C VAL A 179 7.44 19.80 -53.70
N GLY A 180 8.31 18.88 -53.30
CA GLY A 180 9.28 18.25 -54.21
C GLY A 180 8.62 17.44 -55.33
N ARG A 181 7.57 16.68 -55.03
CA ARG A 181 6.81 15.90 -56.03
C ARG A 181 6.17 16.80 -57.08
N VAL A 182 5.51 17.88 -56.65
CA VAL A 182 4.88 18.86 -57.54
C VAL A 182 5.92 19.53 -58.44
N MET A 183 7.09 19.89 -57.91
CA MET A 183 8.19 20.46 -58.70
C MET A 183 8.69 19.54 -59.82
N VAL A 184 8.59 18.22 -59.65
CA VAL A 184 8.96 17.23 -60.68
C VAL A 184 7.75 16.68 -61.45
N GLY A 185 6.59 17.35 -61.38
CA GLY A 185 5.38 16.99 -62.11
C GLY A 185 4.64 15.75 -61.60
N LYS A 186 4.95 15.28 -60.39
CA LYS A 186 4.23 14.19 -59.72
C LYS A 186 3.11 14.76 -58.84
N GLU A 187 2.01 14.02 -58.74
CA GLU A 187 0.88 14.38 -57.87
C GLU A 187 1.28 14.47 -56.40
N ALA A 188 0.46 15.11 -55.57
CA ALA A 188 0.67 15.14 -54.12
C ALA A 188 0.35 13.78 -53.46
N GLN A 189 0.78 13.56 -52.23
CA GLN A 189 0.54 12.37 -51.41
C GLN A 189 -0.20 12.78 -50.13
N GLU A 190 -1.09 11.93 -49.63
CA GLU A 190 -1.73 12.18 -48.34
C GLU A 190 -0.77 11.93 -47.16
N VAL A 191 -1.08 12.53 -46.02
CA VAL A 191 -0.31 12.34 -44.78
C VAL A 191 -0.47 10.89 -44.33
N ALA A 192 0.67 10.20 -44.14
CA ALA A 192 0.67 8.81 -43.72
C ALA A 192 0.04 8.63 -42.33
N GLN A 193 -0.75 7.56 -42.19
CA GLN A 193 -1.34 7.14 -40.92
C GLN A 193 -0.27 6.77 -39.88
N PRO A 194 -0.59 6.83 -38.58
CA PRO A 194 0.29 6.34 -37.51
C PRO A 194 0.71 4.89 -37.77
N LYS A 195 1.97 4.56 -37.46
CA LYS A 195 2.50 3.20 -37.56
C LYS A 195 2.76 2.63 -36.18
N GLU A 196 2.26 1.43 -35.93
CA GLU A 196 2.65 0.64 -34.77
C GLU A 196 4.15 0.29 -34.83
N GLY A 197 4.80 0.23 -33.66
CA GLY A 197 6.22 -0.11 -33.54
C GLY A 197 7.21 1.01 -33.91
N GLY A 198 6.76 2.16 -34.43
CA GLY A 198 7.63 3.30 -34.71
C GLY A 198 8.16 4.00 -33.45
N PHE A 199 9.11 4.93 -33.62
CA PHE A 199 9.74 5.67 -32.51
C PHE A 199 8.73 6.27 -31.51
N PHE A 200 7.72 7.00 -31.99
CA PHE A 200 6.69 7.59 -31.12
C PHE A 200 5.82 6.55 -30.40
N TYR A 201 5.64 5.37 -31.00
CA TYR A 201 4.97 4.26 -30.32
C TYR A 201 5.82 3.74 -29.16
N GLN A 202 7.12 3.53 -29.37
CA GLN A 202 8.05 3.11 -28.30
C GLN A 202 8.13 4.14 -27.17
N MET A 203 8.14 5.44 -27.51
CA MET A 203 8.10 6.53 -26.54
C MET A 203 6.85 6.47 -25.62
N LYS A 204 5.70 6.03 -26.14
CA LYS A 204 4.44 5.97 -25.38
C LYS A 204 4.34 4.76 -24.45
N ARG A 205 5.07 3.69 -24.73
CA ARG A 205 4.98 2.42 -23.96
C ARG A 205 5.15 2.60 -22.45
N PRO A 206 6.18 3.29 -21.92
CA PRO A 206 6.34 3.42 -20.48
C PRO A 206 5.21 4.23 -19.82
N TYR A 207 4.65 5.23 -20.52
CA TYR A 207 3.47 5.97 -20.03
C TYR A 207 2.22 5.09 -19.98
N GLN A 208 2.03 4.25 -21.00
CA GLN A 208 0.91 3.31 -21.03
C GLN A 208 1.03 2.27 -19.90
N ALA A 209 2.23 1.71 -19.70
CA ALA A 209 2.51 0.78 -18.61
C ALA A 209 2.24 1.41 -17.23
N MET A 210 2.72 2.65 -17.01
CA MET A 210 2.47 3.39 -15.76
C MET A 210 0.97 3.66 -15.56
N LYS A 211 0.28 4.12 -16.60
CA LYS A 211 -1.15 4.40 -16.54
C LYS A 211 -1.93 3.14 -16.15
N ASP A 212 -1.65 2.01 -16.79
CA ASP A 212 -2.34 0.75 -16.52
C ASP A 212 -2.05 0.25 -15.10
N PHE A 213 -0.81 0.38 -14.62
CA PHE A 213 -0.44 0.11 -13.24
C PHE A 213 -1.26 0.96 -12.25
N CYS A 214 -1.28 2.28 -12.46
CA CYS A 214 -2.00 3.22 -11.61
C CYS A 214 -3.51 2.91 -11.55
N LEU A 215 -4.14 2.72 -12.72
CA LEU A 215 -5.58 2.42 -12.80
C LEU A 215 -5.92 1.08 -12.15
N LYS A 216 -5.10 0.05 -12.36
CA LYS A 216 -5.29 -1.27 -11.76
C LYS A 216 -5.25 -1.19 -10.24
N ASN A 217 -4.26 -0.51 -9.67
CA ASN A 217 -4.12 -0.42 -8.22
C ASN A 217 -5.17 0.50 -7.59
N ALA A 218 -5.47 1.64 -8.20
CA ALA A 218 -6.57 2.50 -7.75
C ALA A 218 -7.91 1.75 -7.69
N GLY A 219 -8.22 0.94 -8.72
CA GLY A 219 -9.43 0.12 -8.75
C GLY A 219 -9.45 -1.01 -7.72
N LYS A 220 -8.30 -1.55 -7.31
CA LYS A 220 -8.22 -2.52 -6.20
C LYS A 220 -8.44 -1.83 -4.86
N ILE A 221 -7.76 -0.71 -4.62
CA ILE A 221 -7.88 0.07 -3.39
C ILE A 221 -9.33 0.52 -3.19
N GLU A 222 -10.01 0.99 -4.24
CA GLU A 222 -11.43 1.36 -4.19
C GLU A 222 -12.31 0.23 -3.65
N LYS A 223 -12.12 -0.98 -4.19
CA LYS A 223 -12.89 -2.16 -3.75
C LYS A 223 -12.64 -2.50 -2.30
N ASP A 224 -11.40 -2.34 -1.83
CA ASP A 224 -11.06 -2.64 -0.45
C ASP A 224 -11.52 -1.55 0.53
N ILE A 225 -11.51 -0.27 0.13
CA ILE A 225 -12.17 0.81 0.89
C ILE A 225 -13.65 0.47 1.09
N HIS A 226 -14.37 0.09 0.03
CA HIS A 226 -15.76 -0.34 0.16
C HIS A 226 -15.95 -1.57 1.06
N LYS A 227 -15.02 -2.53 1.06
CA LYS A 227 -15.09 -3.65 2.01
C LYS A 227 -14.93 -3.18 3.44
N ILE A 228 -14.00 -2.27 3.71
CA ILE A 228 -13.79 -1.67 5.04
C ILE A 228 -15.06 -0.93 5.49
N GLU A 229 -15.65 -0.09 4.63
CA GLU A 229 -16.89 0.64 4.94
C GLU A 229 -18.06 -0.30 5.24
N ASN A 230 -18.21 -1.39 4.47
CA ASN A 230 -19.24 -2.39 4.71
C ASN A 230 -19.03 -3.12 6.05
N LEU A 231 -17.78 -3.36 6.45
CA LEU A 231 -17.46 -3.96 7.76
C LEU A 231 -17.80 -2.97 8.88
N GLU A 232 -17.40 -1.70 8.75
CA GLU A 232 -17.71 -0.63 9.71
C GLU A 232 -19.23 -0.50 9.94
N GLN A 233 -20.03 -0.43 8.87
CA GLN A 233 -21.50 -0.35 8.95
C GLN A 233 -22.14 -1.58 9.62
N ARG A 234 -21.58 -2.78 9.42
CA ARG A 234 -22.09 -4.00 10.07
C ARG A 234 -21.83 -3.97 11.56
N VAL A 235 -20.66 -3.49 11.99
CA VAL A 235 -20.33 -3.32 13.42
C VAL A 235 -21.26 -2.32 14.08
N GLU A 236 -21.53 -1.18 13.41
CA GLU A 236 -22.44 -0.14 13.90
C GLU A 236 -23.88 -0.67 14.07
N LYS A 237 -24.42 -1.36 13.06
CA LYS A 237 -25.76 -1.98 13.14
C LYS A 237 -25.89 -3.03 14.26
N ILE A 238 -24.82 -3.79 14.54
CA ILE A 238 -24.81 -4.75 15.66
C ILE A 238 -24.78 -4.01 17.00
N ALA A 239 -24.01 -2.93 17.10
CA ALA A 239 -23.95 -2.09 18.30
C ALA A 239 -25.30 -1.43 18.57
N ASP A 240 -25.96 -0.89 17.54
CA ASP A 240 -27.27 -0.25 17.66
C ASP A 240 -28.39 -1.26 17.90
N GLY A 241 -28.34 -2.44 17.28
CA GLY A 241 -29.28 -3.53 17.56
C GLY A 241 -29.16 -4.05 19.00
N LYS A 242 -27.94 -4.10 19.57
CA LYS A 242 -27.74 -4.40 21.00
C LYS A 242 -28.24 -3.27 21.91
N LYS A 243 -28.09 -2.00 21.51
CA LYS A 243 -28.65 -0.86 22.25
C LYS A 243 -30.18 -0.86 22.21
N ALA A 244 -30.80 -1.11 21.06
CA ALA A 244 -32.25 -1.19 20.88
C ALA A 244 -32.86 -2.38 21.65
N ALA A 245 -32.24 -3.56 21.58
CA ALA A 245 -32.64 -4.73 22.37
C ALA A 245 -32.49 -4.53 23.90
N SER A 246 -31.60 -3.62 24.34
CA SER A 246 -31.46 -3.24 25.76
C SER A 246 -32.48 -2.18 26.21
N VAL A 247 -33.16 -1.51 25.28
CA VAL A 247 -34.21 -0.52 25.58
C VAL A 247 -35.61 -1.15 25.65
N GLU A 248 -35.81 -2.33 25.05
CA GLU A 248 -37.14 -2.98 24.97
C GLU A 248 -37.37 -4.13 25.98
N LYS A 249 -36.63 -4.18 27.10
CA LYS A 249 -37.01 -5.02 28.25
C LYS A 249 -36.77 -4.31 29.59
N LEU A 250 -37.77 -3.51 29.99
CA LEU A 250 -38.28 -3.56 31.36
C LEU A 250 -39.72 -4.08 31.27
N PRO A 251 -40.03 -5.16 32.03
CA PRO A 251 -40.65 -4.88 33.31
C PRO A 251 -40.02 -5.63 34.50
N ASP A 252 -40.11 -4.93 35.61
CA ASP A 252 -40.09 -5.33 37.03
C ASP A 252 -39.04 -6.28 37.62
N LYS A 253 -38.34 -5.67 38.59
CA LYS A 253 -37.76 -6.23 39.83
C LYS A 253 -38.15 -7.68 40.15
N GLN A 254 -37.20 -8.62 40.02
CA GLN A 254 -36.93 -9.69 41.00
C GLN A 254 -35.79 -10.63 40.55
N GLU A 255 -34.55 -10.15 40.42
CA GLU A 255 -33.42 -11.09 40.19
C GLU A 255 -32.06 -10.64 40.72
N LYS A 256 -32.04 -9.72 41.70
CA LYS A 256 -30.79 -9.33 42.39
C LYS A 256 -30.47 -10.15 43.64
N SER A 257 -31.37 -11.03 44.10
CA SER A 257 -31.16 -11.86 45.31
C SER A 257 -30.32 -13.12 45.03
N SER A 258 -30.51 -13.76 43.87
CA SER A 258 -29.97 -15.13 43.65
C SER A 258 -28.47 -15.17 43.33
N ILE A 259 -27.91 -14.11 42.74
CA ILE A 259 -26.51 -14.09 42.31
C ILE A 259 -25.58 -13.84 43.51
N MET A 260 -25.99 -13.00 44.47
CA MET A 260 -25.19 -12.70 45.67
C MET A 260 -25.15 -13.91 46.62
N GLU A 261 -26.26 -14.64 46.78
CA GLU A 261 -26.32 -15.89 47.54
C GLU A 261 -25.51 -17.03 46.88
N LYS A 262 -25.47 -17.10 45.54
CA LYS A 262 -24.61 -18.04 44.81
C LYS A 262 -23.11 -17.73 44.96
N LEU A 263 -22.73 -16.45 45.00
CA LEU A 263 -21.33 -16.04 45.23
C LEU A 263 -20.88 -16.27 46.68
N GLN A 264 -21.75 -16.10 47.68
CA GLN A 264 -21.45 -16.42 49.07
C GLN A 264 -21.34 -17.93 49.33
N SER A 265 -22.26 -18.74 48.78
CA SER A 265 -22.21 -20.20 48.93
C SER A 265 -21.04 -20.86 48.19
N MET A 266 -20.50 -20.25 47.13
CA MET A 266 -19.26 -20.72 46.48
C MET A 266 -18.00 -20.34 47.27
N LYS A 267 -17.98 -19.17 47.93
CA LYS A 267 -16.87 -18.76 48.81
C LYS A 267 -16.80 -19.61 50.09
N GLU A 268 -17.93 -19.98 50.69
CA GLU A 268 -17.96 -20.86 51.86
C GLU A 268 -17.53 -22.30 51.53
N LYS A 269 -17.85 -22.80 50.33
CA LYS A 269 -17.41 -24.13 49.87
C LYS A 269 -15.91 -24.22 49.59
N GLN A 270 -15.27 -23.12 49.18
CA GLN A 270 -13.81 -23.09 48.99
C GLN A 270 -13.04 -22.94 50.31
N ALA A 271 -13.62 -22.32 51.34
CA ALA A 271 -12.99 -22.24 52.67
C ALA A 271 -13.05 -23.56 53.46
N GLY A 272 -14.00 -24.46 53.15
CA GLY A 272 -14.17 -25.75 53.81
C GLY A 272 -13.23 -26.87 53.35
N GLN A 273 -12.58 -26.74 52.19
CA GLN A 273 -11.73 -27.80 51.60
C GLN A 273 -10.23 -27.70 51.95
N GLN A 274 -9.80 -26.71 52.73
CA GLN A 274 -8.43 -26.64 53.29
C GLN A 274 -8.30 -27.18 54.73
N LYS A 275 -9.35 -27.79 55.29
CA LYS A 275 -9.29 -28.47 56.59
C LYS A 275 -9.79 -29.91 56.50
N THR A 276 -9.06 -30.79 55.83
CA THR A 276 -9.02 -32.24 56.12
C THR A 276 -7.86 -32.87 55.36
N ALA A 277 -6.65 -32.71 55.90
CA ALA A 277 -5.56 -33.66 55.67
C ALA A 277 -5.25 -34.29 57.03
N PRO A 278 -5.38 -35.63 57.21
CA PRO A 278 -4.94 -36.28 58.43
C PRO A 278 -3.40 -36.34 58.47
N MET A 279 -2.82 -35.90 59.59
CA MET A 279 -1.45 -36.25 59.99
C MET A 279 -1.45 -37.61 60.70
N ALA A 280 -0.64 -38.54 60.19
CA ALA A 280 0.10 -39.62 60.87
C ALA A 280 0.73 -40.47 59.73
N GLU A 281 1.97 -40.96 59.76
CA GLU A 281 2.80 -41.36 60.88
C GLU A 281 4.26 -41.56 60.40
N THR A 282 5.19 -41.25 61.28
CA THR A 282 6.63 -41.51 61.15
C THR A 282 6.96 -43.02 61.18
N ALA A 283 7.76 -43.52 60.23
CA ALA A 283 8.54 -44.74 60.44
C ALA A 283 9.87 -44.72 59.66
N LYS A 284 10.96 -44.88 60.43
CA LYS A 284 12.35 -45.07 60.01
C LYS A 284 12.58 -46.38 59.24
N LYS A 285 13.54 -46.36 58.31
CA LYS A 285 14.58 -47.38 58.00
C LYS A 285 15.45 -46.77 56.88
N GLN A 286 16.66 -46.27 57.10
CA GLN A 286 17.92 -46.91 57.53
C GLN A 286 18.40 -48.03 56.57
N GLU A 287 19.59 -47.76 55.99
CA GLU A 287 20.61 -48.65 55.37
C GLU A 287 20.29 -49.30 54.01
N ALA A 288 21.06 -48.95 52.96
CA ALA A 288 22.34 -49.54 52.51
C ALA A 288 22.04 -50.55 51.36
N ALA A 289 22.81 -50.76 50.30
CA ALA A 289 24.16 -50.40 49.91
C ALA A 289 24.27 -50.56 48.36
N LEU A 290 25.42 -50.09 47.85
CA LEU A 290 26.04 -50.33 46.53
C LEU A 290 25.58 -49.45 45.37
#